data_AF-A0A329MTK3-F1
#
_entry.id   AF-A0A329MTK3-F1
#
_cell.length_a   1.000
_cell.length_b   1.000
_cell.length_c   1.000
_cell.angle_alpha   90.00
_cell.angle_beta   90.00
_cell.angle_gamma   90.00
#
_symmetry.space_group_name_H-M   'P 1'
#
loop_
_entity.id
_entity.type
_entity.pdbx_description
1 polymer ?
#
loop_
_entity_poly.entity_id
_entity_poly.type
_entity_poly.pdbx_seq_one_letter_code
_entity_poly.pdbx_strand_id
1 'polypeptide(L)'
;MEHKKLISAFKKEINKIKKETISEDTIREWYDLIKESIQKDRKDGYQATIARNLTIGIGVHAGEYPKQLILHGEKEGWKYITRFLLWQEHILEKLFDYKEVSSRTIGCIIGLSAIWEMNDLAKRSRDYFQLLFESNKEKYAQKETHHLFMALLYDLHTTEKINQELYAILPEQNVYKRLLDNWYTADEKLLGNLLFEICDFHIYSSLDLKNKFSEILSMNYIPYEVRLIEKIRQNQGLIPFQIEHPLLETQLANIPEYKYEWDLSKDEVYQYLVTCSHHL
;
A
#
# COMPACT_ATOMS: atom_id res chain seq x y z
N MET A 1 14.19 17.84 -0.21
CA MET A 1 14.82 17.83 -1.55
C MET A 1 14.10 18.85 -2.41
N GLU A 2 14.79 19.64 -3.24
CA GLU A 2 14.11 20.60 -4.13
C GLU A 2 13.15 19.87 -5.10
N HIS A 3 11.95 20.41 -5.27
CA HIS A 3 10.89 19.83 -6.11
C HIS A 3 11.38 19.38 -7.49
N LYS A 4 12.15 20.22 -8.21
CA LYS A 4 12.68 19.85 -9.54
C LYS A 4 13.57 18.59 -9.52
N LYS A 5 14.40 18.42 -8.49
CA LYS A 5 15.27 17.25 -8.34
C LYS A 5 14.45 16.01 -7.99
N LEU A 6 13.44 16.17 -7.12
CA LEU A 6 12.49 15.12 -6.76
C LEU A 6 11.75 14.58 -7.99
N ILE A 7 11.14 15.47 -8.77
CA ILE A 7 10.41 15.09 -9.98
C ILE A 7 11.32 14.47 -11.04
N SER A 8 12.56 14.95 -11.18
CA SER A 8 13.55 14.34 -12.09
C SER A 8 13.88 12.90 -11.69
N ALA A 9 14.14 12.66 -10.40
CA ALA A 9 14.38 11.32 -9.87
C ALA A 9 13.16 10.40 -10.08
N PHE A 10 11.97 10.89 -9.75
CA PHE A 10 10.71 10.18 -9.99
C PHE A 10 10.53 9.76 -11.46
N LYS A 11 10.68 10.70 -12.40
CA LYS A 11 10.56 10.42 -13.83
C LYS A 11 11.58 9.39 -14.30
N LYS A 12 12.79 9.41 -13.74
CA LYS A 12 13.82 8.39 -14.03
C LYS A 12 13.37 7.01 -13.57
N GLU A 13 12.84 6.88 -12.36
CA GLU A 13 12.33 5.61 -11.82
C GLU A 13 11.11 5.10 -12.61
N ILE A 14 10.14 5.96 -12.93
CA ILE A 14 9.00 5.58 -13.77
C ILE A 14 9.47 5.07 -15.16
N ASN A 15 10.46 5.74 -15.76
CA ASN A 15 11.01 5.30 -17.03
C ASN A 15 11.83 4.01 -16.93
N LYS A 16 12.45 3.72 -15.77
CA LYS A 16 13.11 2.45 -15.48
C LYS A 16 12.07 1.32 -15.45
N ILE A 17 11.01 1.47 -14.65
CA ILE A 17 9.94 0.47 -14.51
C ILE A 17 9.26 0.20 -15.86
N LYS A 18 9.02 1.22 -16.68
CA LYS A 18 8.45 1.04 -18.05
C LYS A 18 9.33 0.19 -18.96
N LYS A 19 10.64 0.25 -18.80
CA LYS A 19 11.60 -0.45 -19.68
C LYS A 19 11.97 -1.83 -19.18
N GLU A 20 11.90 -2.05 -17.86
CA GLU A 20 12.12 -3.37 -17.28
C GLU A 20 11.10 -4.34 -17.85
N THR A 21 11.57 -5.51 -18.27
CA THR A 21 10.72 -6.59 -18.76
C THR A 21 10.96 -7.76 -17.84
N ILE A 22 9.91 -8.21 -17.16
CA ILE A 22 9.96 -9.40 -16.32
C ILE A 22 9.36 -10.53 -17.14
N SER A 23 10.17 -11.56 -17.42
CA SER A 23 9.75 -12.70 -18.22
C SER A 23 8.79 -13.61 -17.44
N GLU A 24 7.98 -14.38 -18.16
CA GLU A 24 7.17 -15.43 -17.53
C GLU A 24 8.03 -16.44 -16.76
N ASP A 25 9.23 -16.76 -17.26
CA ASP A 25 10.16 -17.66 -16.59
C ASP A 25 10.58 -17.11 -15.23
N THR A 26 10.90 -15.82 -15.13
CA THR A 26 11.21 -15.18 -13.84
C THR A 26 10.02 -15.26 -12.88
N ILE A 27 8.79 -15.07 -13.38
CA ILE A 27 7.58 -15.20 -12.55
C ILE A 27 7.41 -16.64 -12.04
N ARG A 28 7.66 -17.64 -12.89
CA ARG A 28 7.60 -19.06 -12.51
C ARG A 28 8.66 -19.43 -11.50
N GLU A 29 9.91 -18.96 -11.67
CA GLU A 29 10.99 -19.15 -10.69
C GLU A 29 10.59 -18.66 -9.31
N TRP A 30 9.93 -17.50 -9.21
CA TRP A 30 9.40 -17.02 -7.94
C TRP A 30 8.30 -17.91 -7.36
N TYR A 31 7.41 -18.46 -8.17
CA TYR A 31 6.38 -19.40 -7.69
C TYR A 31 6.99 -20.68 -7.15
N ASP A 32 8.00 -21.19 -7.83
CA ASP A 32 8.71 -22.40 -7.40
C ASP A 32 9.47 -22.14 -6.11
N LEU A 33 10.15 -21.00 -5.98
CA LEU A 33 10.80 -20.58 -4.72
C LEU A 33 9.81 -20.49 -3.55
N ILE A 34 8.60 -19.95 -3.77
CA ILE A 34 7.58 -19.90 -2.71
C ILE A 34 7.15 -21.32 -2.30
N LYS A 35 6.89 -22.21 -3.28
CA LYS A 35 6.48 -23.59 -3.01
C LYS A 35 7.58 -24.37 -2.29
N GLU A 36 8.83 -24.21 -2.69
CA GLU A 36 9.99 -24.81 -2.03
C GLU A 36 10.11 -24.34 -0.58
N SER A 37 9.92 -23.04 -0.33
CA SER A 37 9.94 -22.47 1.02
C SER A 37 8.80 -23.03 1.89
N ILE A 38 7.59 -23.16 1.33
CA ILE A 38 6.44 -23.83 2.00
C ILE A 38 6.78 -25.28 2.34
N GLN A 39 7.37 -26.04 1.41
CA GLN A 39 7.76 -27.43 1.66
C GLN A 39 8.80 -27.55 2.77
N LYS A 40 9.79 -26.65 2.77
CA LYS A 40 10.85 -26.61 3.77
C LYS A 40 10.27 -26.30 5.15
N ASP A 41 9.50 -25.22 5.27
CA ASP A 41 8.85 -24.86 6.54
C ASP A 41 7.95 -25.99 7.06
N ARG A 42 7.27 -26.72 6.18
CA ARG A 42 6.50 -27.92 6.57
C ARG A 42 7.38 -29.03 7.12
N LYS A 43 8.50 -29.35 6.45
CA LYS A 43 9.45 -30.40 6.90
C LYS A 43 10.11 -30.04 8.23
N ASP A 44 10.41 -28.75 8.42
CA ASP A 44 11.07 -28.23 9.60
C ASP A 44 10.10 -28.00 10.79
N GLY A 45 8.80 -28.24 10.59
CA GLY A 45 7.78 -28.14 11.65
C GLY A 45 7.21 -26.73 11.88
N TYR A 46 7.50 -25.76 11.01
CA TYR A 46 7.00 -24.37 11.09
C TYR A 46 5.58 -24.19 10.52
N GLN A 47 4.69 -25.17 10.71
CA GLN A 47 3.33 -25.13 10.15
C GLN A 47 2.51 -23.93 10.63
N ALA A 48 2.67 -23.52 11.90
CA ALA A 48 1.95 -22.39 12.46
C ALA A 48 2.26 -21.06 11.76
N THR A 49 3.43 -20.92 11.13
CA THR A 49 3.87 -19.70 10.45
C THR A 49 3.95 -19.85 8.94
N ILE A 50 3.49 -20.97 8.38
CA ILE A 50 3.72 -21.31 6.96
C ILE A 50 3.15 -20.27 5.98
N ALA A 51 2.09 -19.55 6.37
CA ALA A 51 1.51 -18.47 5.58
C ALA A 51 2.48 -17.31 5.30
N ARG A 52 3.54 -17.13 6.11
CA ARG A 52 4.57 -16.11 5.89
C ARG A 52 5.28 -16.28 4.56
N ASN A 53 5.31 -17.49 4.00
CA ASN A 53 5.96 -17.76 2.72
C ASN A 53 5.31 -17.01 1.55
N LEU A 54 4.02 -16.64 1.67
CA LEU A 54 3.38 -15.76 0.68
C LEU A 54 4.03 -14.37 0.61
N THR A 55 4.75 -13.94 1.66
CA THR A 55 5.46 -12.66 1.65
C THR A 55 6.61 -12.62 0.63
N ILE A 56 7.17 -13.78 0.28
CA ILE A 56 8.23 -13.91 -0.74
C ILE A 56 7.70 -13.44 -2.11
N GLY A 57 6.43 -13.72 -2.42
CA GLY A 57 5.79 -13.28 -3.67
C GLY A 57 5.42 -11.80 -3.72
N ILE A 58 5.54 -11.05 -2.62
CA ILE A 58 5.25 -9.60 -2.59
C ILE A 58 6.14 -8.85 -3.58
N GLY A 59 7.42 -9.24 -3.70
CA GLY A 59 8.36 -8.65 -4.65
C GLY A 59 7.93 -8.79 -6.12
N VAL A 60 7.07 -9.75 -6.43
CA VAL A 60 6.58 -10.02 -7.80
C VAL A 60 5.20 -9.42 -8.01
N HIS A 61 4.29 -9.55 -7.03
CA HIS A 61 2.88 -9.18 -7.16
C HIS A 61 2.55 -7.75 -6.72
N ALA A 62 3.46 -7.11 -5.98
CA ALA A 62 3.41 -5.70 -5.59
C ALA A 62 4.65 -4.91 -6.06
N GLY A 63 5.57 -5.59 -6.77
CA GLY A 63 6.84 -5.04 -7.25
C GLY A 63 6.75 -4.37 -8.61
N GLU A 64 7.82 -4.45 -9.38
CA GLU A 64 7.98 -3.74 -10.66
C GLU A 64 7.05 -4.28 -11.75
N TYR A 65 6.81 -5.60 -11.80
CA TYR A 65 6.00 -6.24 -12.86
C TYR A 65 4.56 -5.71 -12.98
N PRO A 66 3.71 -5.73 -11.93
CA PRO A 66 2.36 -5.19 -12.04
C PRO A 66 2.35 -3.70 -12.38
N LYS A 67 3.34 -2.94 -11.88
CA LYS A 67 3.47 -1.51 -12.18
C LYS A 67 3.83 -1.29 -13.64
N GLN A 68 4.73 -2.11 -14.21
CA GLN A 68 5.06 -2.08 -15.63
C GLN A 68 3.81 -2.30 -16.49
N LEU A 69 3.01 -3.34 -16.20
CA LEU A 69 1.76 -3.62 -16.90
C LEU A 69 0.80 -2.41 -16.84
N ILE A 70 0.58 -1.86 -15.64
CA ILE A 70 -0.29 -0.68 -15.46
C ILE A 70 0.25 0.53 -16.24
N LEU A 71 1.55 0.77 -16.23
CA LEU A 71 2.19 1.88 -16.93
C LEU A 71 2.07 1.78 -18.46
N HIS A 72 1.85 0.59 -19.00
CA HIS A 72 1.52 0.34 -20.41
C HIS A 72 0.01 0.29 -20.70
N GLY A 73 -0.83 0.52 -19.69
CA GLY A 73 -2.29 0.49 -19.82
C GLY A 73 -2.90 -0.91 -19.76
N GLU A 74 -2.13 -1.92 -19.34
CA GLU A 74 -2.59 -3.30 -19.24
C GLU A 74 -3.31 -3.53 -17.90
N LYS A 75 -4.59 -3.89 -17.99
CA LYS A 75 -5.46 -4.12 -16.82
C LYS A 75 -4.99 -5.28 -15.94
N GLU A 76 -4.25 -6.24 -16.51
CA GLU A 76 -3.71 -7.40 -15.78
C GLU A 76 -2.81 -6.99 -14.61
N GLY A 77 -2.14 -5.83 -14.68
CA GLY A 77 -1.34 -5.36 -13.55
C GLY A 77 -2.18 -5.13 -12.28
N TRP A 78 -3.42 -4.65 -12.41
CA TRP A 78 -4.33 -4.47 -11.27
C TRP A 78 -4.87 -5.80 -10.70
N LYS A 79 -4.94 -6.86 -11.50
CA LYS A 79 -5.26 -8.21 -11.02
C LYS A 79 -4.17 -8.74 -10.09
N TYR A 80 -2.90 -8.52 -10.43
CA TYR A 80 -1.79 -8.85 -9.54
C TYR A 80 -1.82 -8.06 -8.23
N ILE A 81 -2.20 -6.78 -8.27
CA ILE A 81 -2.42 -5.99 -7.05
C ILE A 81 -3.53 -6.60 -6.19
N THR A 82 -4.63 -7.06 -6.83
CA THR A 82 -5.73 -7.73 -6.11
C THR A 82 -5.27 -9.04 -5.47
N ARG A 83 -4.52 -9.88 -6.21
CA ARG A 83 -3.91 -11.10 -5.69
C ARG A 83 -3.05 -10.81 -4.46
N PHE A 84 -2.20 -9.77 -4.55
CA PHE A 84 -1.37 -9.35 -3.42
C PHE A 84 -2.22 -9.05 -2.18
N LEU A 85 -3.29 -8.25 -2.31
CA LEU A 85 -4.16 -7.92 -1.18
C LEU A 85 -4.85 -9.16 -0.58
N LEU A 86 -5.32 -10.08 -1.42
CA LEU A 86 -5.91 -11.34 -0.96
C LEU A 86 -4.91 -12.23 -0.22
N TRP A 87 -3.65 -12.24 -0.63
CA TRP A 87 -2.59 -12.94 0.10
C TRP A 87 -2.27 -12.25 1.43
N GLN A 88 -2.26 -10.92 1.46
CA GLN A 88 -2.08 -10.16 2.71
C GLN A 88 -3.23 -10.43 3.69
N GLU A 89 -4.46 -10.54 3.20
CA GLU A 89 -5.62 -10.94 4.00
C GLU A 89 -5.39 -12.29 4.68
N HIS A 90 -4.98 -13.31 3.91
CA HIS A 90 -4.68 -14.62 4.48
C HIS A 90 -3.52 -14.60 5.49
N ILE A 91 -2.46 -13.85 5.20
CA ILE A 91 -1.34 -13.68 6.14
C ILE A 91 -1.83 -13.04 7.44
N LEU A 92 -2.60 -11.96 7.37
CA LEU A 92 -3.13 -11.27 8.55
C LEU A 92 -4.12 -12.15 9.32
N GLU A 93 -4.90 -13.00 8.65
CA GLU A 93 -5.79 -13.96 9.32
C GLU A 93 -5.04 -15.02 10.13
N LYS A 94 -3.91 -15.52 9.60
CA LYS A 94 -3.15 -16.61 10.21
C LYS A 94 -2.09 -16.12 11.19
N LEU A 95 -1.49 -14.97 10.91
CA LEU A 95 -0.25 -14.51 11.53
C LEU A 95 -0.36 -13.14 12.20
N PHE A 96 -1.58 -12.71 12.55
CA PHE A 96 -1.85 -11.42 13.19
C PHE A 96 -0.92 -11.15 14.38
N ASP A 97 -0.86 -12.09 15.32
CA ASP A 97 -0.09 -11.93 16.57
C ASP A 97 1.42 -12.13 16.36
N TYR A 98 1.84 -12.74 15.25
CA TYR A 98 3.24 -12.98 14.92
C TYR A 98 3.94 -11.74 14.36
N LYS A 99 3.19 -10.68 14.02
CA LYS A 99 3.72 -9.41 13.50
C LYS A 99 4.54 -9.57 12.20
N GLU A 100 4.12 -10.48 11.33
CA GLU A 100 4.83 -10.85 10.08
C GLU A 100 4.58 -9.88 8.90
N VAL A 101 3.47 -9.14 8.91
CA VAL A 101 3.24 -8.10 7.89
C VAL A 101 4.09 -6.88 8.21
N SER A 102 4.97 -6.51 7.28
CA SER A 102 5.87 -5.36 7.43
C SER A 102 5.08 -4.07 7.63
N SER A 103 5.59 -3.18 8.49
CA SER A 103 5.01 -1.83 8.60
C SER A 103 5.01 -1.12 7.24
N ARG A 104 6.01 -1.37 6.37
CA ARG A 104 6.17 -0.74 5.04
C ARG A 104 5.12 -1.16 4.00
N THR A 105 4.25 -2.12 4.31
CA THR A 105 3.13 -2.55 3.46
C THR A 105 1.77 -2.20 4.06
N ILE A 106 1.67 -1.91 5.36
CA ILE A 106 0.36 -1.78 6.00
C ILE A 106 -0.44 -0.57 5.48
N GLY A 107 0.23 0.54 5.17
CA GLY A 107 -0.42 1.74 4.65
C GLY A 107 -1.10 1.50 3.30
N CYS A 108 -0.42 0.81 2.37
CA CYS A 108 -1.00 0.51 1.06
C CYS A 108 -2.12 -0.53 1.13
N ILE A 109 -2.02 -1.50 2.05
CA ILE A 109 -3.09 -2.47 2.30
C ILE A 109 -4.34 -1.73 2.79
N ILE A 110 -4.23 -0.88 3.81
CA ILE A 110 -5.35 -0.07 4.33
C ILE A 110 -5.95 0.80 3.21
N GLY A 111 -5.11 1.53 2.47
CA GLY A 111 -5.57 2.45 1.43
C GLY A 111 -6.34 1.78 0.30
N LEU A 112 -5.74 0.77 -0.33
CA LEU A 112 -6.35 0.09 -1.47
C LEU A 112 -7.57 -0.75 -1.05
N SER A 113 -7.50 -1.42 0.10
CA SER A 113 -8.66 -2.19 0.59
C SER A 113 -9.85 -1.28 0.93
N ALA A 114 -9.61 -0.08 1.47
CA ALA A 114 -10.66 0.90 1.70
C ALA A 114 -11.25 1.44 0.38
N ILE A 115 -10.42 1.76 -0.61
CA ILE A 115 -10.88 2.21 -1.94
C ILE A 115 -11.79 1.16 -2.58
N TRP A 116 -11.36 -0.11 -2.57
CA TRP A 116 -12.06 -1.24 -3.18
C TRP A 116 -13.07 -1.94 -2.28
N GLU A 117 -13.41 -1.35 -1.14
CA GLU A 117 -14.45 -1.86 -0.22
C GLU A 117 -14.21 -3.32 0.22
N MET A 118 -12.94 -3.71 0.33
CA MET A 118 -12.51 -4.97 0.95
C MET A 118 -12.56 -4.81 2.48
N ASN A 119 -13.78 -4.66 3.02
CA ASN A 119 -14.02 -4.20 4.39
C ASN A 119 -13.32 -5.05 5.46
N ASP A 120 -13.32 -6.38 5.30
CA ASP A 120 -12.67 -7.29 6.26
C ASP A 120 -11.15 -7.09 6.29
N LEU A 121 -10.51 -7.04 5.12
CA LEU A 121 -9.08 -6.72 4.99
C LEU A 121 -8.76 -5.31 5.51
N ALA A 122 -9.56 -4.30 5.17
CA ALA A 122 -9.34 -2.93 5.59
C ALA A 122 -9.40 -2.80 7.12
N LYS A 123 -10.41 -3.42 7.74
CA LYS A 123 -10.54 -3.47 9.19
C LYS A 123 -9.38 -4.23 9.85
N ARG A 124 -9.09 -5.45 9.38
CA ARG A 124 -8.03 -6.28 9.94
C ARG A 124 -6.64 -5.62 9.82
N SER A 125 -6.36 -4.97 8.70
CA SER A 125 -5.11 -4.23 8.51
C SER A 125 -5.03 -2.99 9.40
N ARG A 126 -6.16 -2.29 9.64
CA ARG A 126 -6.24 -1.19 10.62
C ARG A 126 -6.00 -1.67 12.05
N ASP A 127 -6.58 -2.80 12.44
CA ASP A 127 -6.39 -3.42 13.76
C ASP A 127 -4.93 -3.85 13.94
N TYR A 128 -4.34 -4.45 12.90
CA TYR A 128 -2.94 -4.84 12.90
C TYR A 128 -2.00 -3.63 13.00
N PHE A 129 -2.32 -2.53 12.29
CA PHE A 129 -1.59 -1.26 12.47
C PHE A 129 -1.65 -0.78 13.92
N GLN A 130 -2.80 -0.90 14.61
CA GLN A 130 -2.93 -0.50 16.01
C GLN A 130 -1.96 -1.28 16.91
N LEU A 131 -1.87 -2.60 16.73
CA LEU A 131 -0.93 -3.47 17.44
C LEU A 131 0.54 -3.03 17.24
N LEU A 132 0.92 -2.67 16.01
CA LEU A 132 2.26 -2.16 15.71
C LEU A 132 2.50 -0.77 16.29
N PHE A 133 1.51 0.11 16.20
CA PHE A 133 1.55 1.48 16.71
C PHE A 133 1.77 1.52 18.23
N GLU A 134 1.00 0.71 18.98
CA GLU A 134 1.14 0.61 20.43
C GLU A 134 2.52 0.09 20.86
N SER A 135 3.14 -0.74 20.02
CA SER A 135 4.47 -1.27 20.28
C SER A 135 5.57 -0.19 20.14
N ASN A 136 5.36 0.86 19.33
CA ASN A 136 6.36 1.91 19.12
C ASN A 136 5.77 3.21 18.52
N LYS A 137 5.09 4.02 19.33
CA LYS A 137 4.46 5.29 18.89
C LYS A 137 5.47 6.30 18.33
N GLU A 138 6.66 6.39 18.92
CA GLU A 138 7.70 7.36 18.53
C GLU A 138 8.17 7.14 17.08
N LYS A 139 8.26 5.89 16.63
CA LYS A 139 8.60 5.54 15.24
C LYS A 139 7.65 6.21 14.25
N TYR A 140 6.35 6.24 14.54
CA TYR A 140 5.33 6.82 13.68
C TYR A 140 5.36 8.36 13.68
N ALA A 141 5.82 8.99 14.76
CA ALA A 141 6.05 10.44 14.79
C ALA A 141 7.22 10.87 13.91
N GLN A 142 8.24 10.01 13.71
CA GLN A 142 9.51 10.41 13.10
C GLN A 142 9.74 9.88 11.68
N LYS A 143 9.34 8.62 11.42
CA LYS A 143 9.79 7.87 10.23
C LYS A 143 8.67 7.19 9.47
N GLU A 144 7.51 6.99 10.10
CA GLU A 144 6.39 6.23 9.53
C GLU A 144 5.06 7.01 9.55
N THR A 145 5.13 8.30 9.26
CA THR A 145 3.94 9.19 9.30
C THR A 145 2.90 8.87 8.23
N HIS A 146 3.28 8.31 7.09
CA HIS A 146 2.33 7.90 6.04
C HIS A 146 1.47 6.72 6.52
N HIS A 147 2.03 5.71 7.20
CA HIS A 147 1.20 4.61 7.74
C HIS A 147 0.20 5.10 8.78
N LEU A 148 0.63 6.02 9.65
CA LEU A 148 -0.25 6.70 10.61
C LEU A 148 -1.36 7.47 9.92
N PHE A 149 -1.03 8.18 8.84
CA PHE A 149 -2.00 8.92 8.04
C PHE A 149 -3.01 7.99 7.34
N MET A 150 -2.59 6.84 6.83
CA MET A 150 -3.50 5.87 6.22
C MET A 150 -4.50 5.31 7.23
N ALA A 151 -4.07 5.04 8.47
CA ALA A 151 -4.97 4.65 9.55
C ALA A 151 -5.96 5.76 9.91
N LEU A 152 -5.53 7.02 9.94
CA LEU A 152 -6.38 8.18 10.15
C LEU A 152 -7.43 8.36 9.04
N LEU A 153 -7.04 8.19 7.77
CA LEU A 153 -7.97 8.23 6.64
C LEU A 153 -9.01 7.10 6.72
N TYR A 154 -8.60 5.90 7.11
CA TYR A 154 -9.54 4.79 7.33
C TYR A 154 -10.54 5.10 8.45
N ASP A 155 -10.07 5.57 9.60
CA ASP A 155 -10.93 5.94 10.73
C ASP A 155 -11.90 7.06 10.32
N LEU A 156 -11.42 8.06 9.58
CA LEU A 156 -12.24 9.16 9.06
C LEU A 156 -13.27 8.66 8.03
N HIS A 157 -12.89 7.72 7.16
CA HIS A 157 -13.79 7.13 6.18
C HIS A 157 -14.94 6.36 6.82
N THR A 158 -14.63 5.60 7.88
CA THR A 158 -15.58 4.66 8.50
C THR A 158 -16.41 5.28 9.63
N THR A 159 -15.90 6.33 10.28
CA THR A 159 -16.55 6.94 11.45
C THR A 159 -16.90 8.42 11.27
N GLU A 160 -16.52 9.01 10.13
CA GLU A 160 -16.65 10.45 9.84
C GLU A 160 -15.91 11.35 10.85
N LYS A 161 -15.00 10.78 11.64
CA LYS A 161 -14.27 11.50 12.69
C LYS A 161 -12.77 11.23 12.59
N ILE A 162 -11.99 12.27 12.87
CA ILE A 162 -10.54 12.17 13.01
C ILE A 162 -10.23 11.55 14.37
N ASN A 163 -9.52 10.42 14.37
CA ASN A 163 -9.04 9.77 15.58
C ASN A 163 -7.99 10.65 16.28
N GLN A 164 -8.36 11.22 17.43
CA GLN A 164 -7.53 12.20 18.13
C GLN A 164 -6.25 11.59 18.73
N GLU A 165 -6.27 10.29 19.11
CA GLU A 165 -5.07 9.64 19.64
C GLU A 165 -3.98 9.54 18.57
N LEU A 166 -4.35 9.07 17.37
CA LEU A 166 -3.43 8.97 16.25
C LEU A 166 -3.00 10.36 15.74
N TYR A 167 -3.94 11.29 15.65
CA TYR A 167 -3.70 12.65 15.17
C TYR A 167 -2.70 13.40 16.07
N ALA A 168 -2.75 13.20 17.38
CA ALA A 168 -1.84 13.85 18.33
C ALA A 168 -0.36 13.45 18.14
N ILE A 169 -0.09 12.32 17.47
CA ILE A 169 1.27 11.85 17.19
C ILE A 169 1.88 12.51 15.94
N LEU A 170 1.05 13.02 15.02
CA LEU A 170 1.56 13.67 13.81
C LEU A 170 2.32 14.96 14.16
N PRO A 171 3.55 15.15 13.65
CA PRO A 171 4.30 16.39 13.87
C PRO A 171 3.56 17.61 13.30
N GLU A 172 3.63 18.74 14.00
CA GLU A 172 2.93 19.99 13.64
C GLU A 172 3.19 20.47 12.21
N GLN A 173 4.43 20.33 11.73
CA GLN A 173 4.81 20.78 10.39
C GLN A 173 4.56 19.72 9.29
N ASN A 174 4.14 18.51 9.66
CA ASN A 174 3.89 17.45 8.70
C ASN A 174 2.68 17.79 7.80
N VAL A 175 2.81 17.54 6.50
CA VAL A 175 1.78 17.88 5.51
C VAL A 175 0.45 17.18 5.78
N TYR A 176 0.48 15.95 6.31
CA TYR A 176 -0.74 15.20 6.65
C TYR A 176 -1.51 15.87 7.78
N LYS A 177 -0.82 16.39 8.80
CA LYS A 177 -1.46 17.12 9.89
C LYS A 177 -2.10 18.40 9.38
N ARG A 178 -1.35 19.18 8.61
CA ARG A 178 -1.85 20.43 7.99
C ARG A 178 -3.06 20.19 7.08
N LEU A 179 -3.11 19.06 6.35
CA LEU A 179 -4.30 18.66 5.59
C LEU A 179 -5.48 18.38 6.52
N LEU A 180 -5.29 17.59 7.58
CA LEU A 180 -6.35 17.26 8.53
C LEU A 180 -6.89 18.49 9.27
N ASP A 181 -6.03 19.45 9.62
CA ASP A 181 -6.41 20.73 10.22
C ASP A 181 -7.31 21.56 9.29
N ASN A 182 -7.12 21.39 7.98
CA ASN A 182 -7.86 22.07 6.93
C ASN A 182 -8.83 21.12 6.22
N TRP A 183 -9.23 20.01 6.86
CA TRP A 183 -10.05 18.99 6.21
C TRP A 183 -11.36 19.55 5.66
N TYR A 184 -12.03 20.45 6.38
CA TYR A 184 -13.29 21.03 5.92
C TYR A 184 -13.12 22.36 5.17
N THR A 185 -11.90 22.69 4.72
CA THR A 185 -11.67 23.94 3.99
C THR A 185 -12.43 23.96 2.65
N ALA A 186 -12.98 25.13 2.34
CA ALA A 186 -13.51 25.47 1.02
C ALA A 186 -12.51 26.29 0.17
N ASP A 187 -11.33 26.60 0.71
CA ASP A 187 -10.25 27.26 -0.05
C ASP A 187 -9.56 26.24 -0.97
N GLU A 188 -9.98 26.24 -2.24
CA GLU A 188 -9.44 25.36 -3.29
C GLU A 188 -7.93 25.51 -3.47
N LYS A 189 -7.39 26.73 -3.32
CA LYS A 189 -5.96 27.00 -3.49
C LYS A 189 -5.16 26.41 -2.34
N LEU A 190 -5.64 26.58 -1.11
CA LEU A 190 -5.03 25.97 0.07
C LEU A 190 -5.05 24.44 -0.03
N LEU A 191 -6.21 23.86 -0.35
CA LEU A 191 -6.37 22.42 -0.52
C LEU A 191 -5.45 21.88 -1.64
N GLY A 192 -5.42 22.56 -2.78
CA GLY A 192 -4.55 22.21 -3.90
C GLY A 192 -3.06 22.22 -3.53
N ASN A 193 -2.61 23.23 -2.78
CA ASN A 193 -1.22 23.30 -2.30
C ASN A 193 -0.88 22.14 -1.35
N LEU A 194 -1.78 21.80 -0.42
CA LEU A 194 -1.57 20.70 0.53
C LEU A 194 -1.49 19.35 -0.18
N LEU A 195 -2.36 19.12 -1.17
CA LEU A 195 -2.38 17.88 -1.93
C LEU A 195 -1.18 17.76 -2.88
N PHE A 196 -0.73 18.87 -3.46
CA PHE A 196 0.50 18.92 -4.23
C PHE A 196 1.70 18.52 -3.36
N GLU A 197 1.78 19.07 -2.14
CA GLU A 197 2.83 18.73 -1.18
C GLU A 197 2.73 17.26 -0.71
N ILE A 198 1.53 16.71 -0.56
CA ILE A 198 1.34 15.26 -0.30
C ILE A 198 1.88 14.42 -1.44
N CYS A 199 1.64 14.81 -2.70
CA CYS A 199 2.19 14.07 -3.83
C CYS A 199 3.72 14.12 -3.85
N ASP A 200 4.33 15.27 -3.55
CA ASP A 200 5.79 15.40 -3.39
C ASP A 200 6.29 14.52 -2.23
N PHE A 201 5.58 14.50 -1.11
CA PHE A 201 5.92 13.66 0.04
C PHE A 201 5.82 12.17 -0.31
N HIS A 202 4.77 11.73 -1.01
CA HIS A 202 4.62 10.35 -1.47
C HIS A 202 5.80 9.90 -2.34
N ILE A 203 6.17 10.72 -3.34
CA ILE A 203 7.34 10.43 -4.19
C ILE A 203 8.59 10.37 -3.32
N TYR A 204 8.80 11.37 -2.47
CA TYR A 204 9.99 11.44 -1.64
C TYR A 204 10.09 10.19 -0.78
N SER A 205 9.01 9.77 -0.14
CA SER A 205 8.90 8.59 0.73
C SER A 205 9.03 7.28 -0.03
N SER A 206 8.66 7.24 -1.31
CA SER A 206 8.79 6.08 -2.21
C SER A 206 10.22 5.85 -2.72
N LEU A 207 10.98 6.91 -2.97
CA LEU A 207 12.33 6.81 -3.53
C LEU A 207 13.28 6.06 -2.57
N ASP A 208 14.03 5.09 -3.11
CA ASP A 208 15.10 4.41 -2.40
C ASP A 208 16.42 5.20 -2.54
N LEU A 209 16.75 5.98 -1.51
CA LEU A 209 17.93 6.85 -1.49
C LEU A 209 18.88 6.37 -0.40
N LYS A 210 20.19 6.35 -0.69
CA LYS A 210 21.26 5.77 0.15
C LYS A 210 21.21 6.13 1.65
N ASN A 211 20.70 7.31 2.02
CA ASN A 211 20.65 7.79 3.40
C ASN A 211 19.23 8.11 3.88
N LYS A 212 18.20 7.48 3.30
CA LYS A 212 16.80 7.74 3.65
C LYS A 212 16.03 6.43 3.77
N PHE A 213 15.28 6.29 4.85
CA PHE A 213 14.29 5.23 4.98
C PHE A 213 13.18 5.43 3.93
N SER A 214 13.01 4.47 3.02
CA SER A 214 11.87 4.46 2.09
C SER A 214 10.64 3.90 2.81
N GLU A 215 9.80 4.80 3.32
CA GLU A 215 8.61 4.42 4.06
C GLU A 215 7.63 3.63 3.17
N ILE A 216 7.38 4.13 1.96
CA ILE A 216 6.46 3.53 1.00
C ILE A 216 7.28 2.63 0.06
N LEU A 217 7.49 1.37 0.44
CA LEU A 217 8.26 0.45 -0.40
C LEU A 217 7.37 -0.30 -1.39
N SER A 218 6.28 -0.88 -0.91
CA SER A 218 5.35 -1.65 -1.72
C SER A 218 4.27 -0.74 -2.28
N MET A 219 3.84 -0.99 -3.53
CA MET A 219 2.92 -0.10 -4.25
C MET A 219 3.43 1.36 -4.34
N ASN A 220 4.75 1.54 -4.28
CA ASN A 220 5.37 2.84 -4.50
C ASN A 220 4.91 3.46 -5.83
N TYR A 221 4.69 4.77 -5.80
CA TYR A 221 4.17 5.58 -6.92
C TYR A 221 2.70 5.35 -7.30
N ILE A 222 1.97 4.49 -6.60
CA ILE A 222 0.50 4.45 -6.66
C ILE A 222 -0.02 5.41 -5.59
N PRO A 223 -0.64 6.56 -5.93
CA PRO A 223 -1.06 7.59 -4.98
C PRO A 223 -2.39 7.24 -4.30
N TYR A 224 -2.45 6.09 -3.64
CA TYR A 224 -3.68 5.58 -3.02
C TYR A 224 -4.18 6.48 -1.88
N GLU A 225 -3.30 7.18 -1.17
CA GLU A 225 -3.73 8.15 -0.16
C GLU A 225 -4.47 9.34 -0.78
N VAL A 226 -4.03 9.80 -1.95
CA VAL A 226 -4.65 10.94 -2.64
C VAL A 226 -6.02 10.54 -3.15
N ARG A 227 -6.14 9.34 -3.75
CA ARG A 227 -7.44 8.80 -4.20
C ARG A 227 -8.40 8.51 -3.04
N LEU A 228 -7.88 8.05 -1.90
CA LEU A 228 -8.71 7.85 -0.72
C LEU A 228 -9.20 9.20 -0.14
N ILE A 229 -8.36 10.23 -0.12
CA ILE A 229 -8.78 11.60 0.24
C ILE A 229 -9.91 12.08 -0.69
N GLU A 230 -9.77 11.91 -2.01
CA GLU A 230 -10.83 12.25 -2.98
C GLU A 230 -12.14 11.55 -2.63
N LYS A 231 -12.10 10.21 -2.47
CA LYS A 231 -13.29 9.40 -2.18
C LYS A 231 -13.98 9.84 -0.89
N ILE A 232 -13.23 10.02 0.21
CA ILE A 232 -13.81 10.43 1.50
C ILE A 232 -14.44 11.82 1.39
N ARG A 233 -13.73 12.79 0.80
CA ARG A 233 -14.23 14.16 0.66
C ARG A 233 -15.49 14.22 -0.21
N GLN A 234 -15.50 13.51 -1.33
CA GLN A 234 -16.67 13.41 -2.22
C GLN A 234 -17.87 12.82 -1.47
N ASN A 235 -17.68 11.74 -0.70
CA ASN A 235 -18.74 11.14 0.11
C ASN A 235 -19.29 12.09 1.18
N GLN A 236 -18.46 13.01 1.68
CA GLN A 236 -18.85 14.05 2.63
C GLN A 236 -19.45 15.31 1.96
N GLY A 237 -19.63 15.31 0.63
CA GLY A 237 -20.14 16.46 -0.11
C GLY A 237 -19.20 17.66 -0.15
N LEU A 238 -17.91 17.45 0.12
CA LEU A 238 -16.89 18.50 0.08
C LEU A 238 -16.46 18.78 -1.36
N ILE A 239 -15.93 20.00 -1.57
CA ILE A 239 -15.49 20.46 -2.88
C ILE A 239 -14.42 19.50 -3.45
N PRO A 240 -14.59 19.02 -4.70
CA PRO A 240 -13.58 18.21 -5.37
C PRO A 240 -12.33 19.05 -5.59
N PHE A 241 -11.16 18.41 -5.59
CA PHE A 241 -9.93 19.09 -5.94
C PHE A 241 -9.45 18.65 -7.31
N GLN A 242 -8.68 19.52 -7.95
CA GLN A 242 -7.93 19.20 -9.15
C GLN A 242 -6.55 19.82 -9.02
N ILE A 243 -5.52 18.98 -9.08
CA ILE A 243 -4.13 19.43 -9.08
C ILE A 243 -3.38 18.80 -10.26
N GLU A 244 -2.50 19.57 -10.88
CA GLU A 244 -1.60 19.09 -11.91
C GLU A 244 -0.28 18.70 -11.23
N HIS A 245 -0.07 17.40 -11.05
CA HIS A 245 1.15 16.88 -10.44
C HIS A 245 1.66 15.65 -11.21
N PRO A 246 2.98 15.54 -11.51
CA PRO A 246 3.51 14.44 -12.30
C PRO A 246 3.18 13.03 -11.80
N LEU A 247 2.98 12.86 -10.48
CA LEU A 247 2.52 11.60 -9.88
C LEU A 247 1.12 11.20 -10.39
N LEU A 248 0.19 12.16 -10.43
CA LEU A 248 -1.21 11.95 -10.78
C LEU A 248 -1.43 11.84 -12.30
N GLU A 249 -0.45 12.25 -13.11
CA GLU A 249 -0.46 12.10 -14.57
C GLU A 249 -0.08 10.68 -15.03
N THR A 250 0.39 9.81 -14.13
CA THR A 250 0.78 8.44 -14.47
C THR A 250 -0.41 7.50 -14.52
N GLN A 251 -0.31 6.40 -15.30
CA GLN A 251 -1.32 5.35 -15.28
C GLN A 251 -1.47 4.66 -13.91
N LEU A 252 -0.43 4.71 -13.07
CA LEU A 252 -0.49 4.21 -11.68
C LEU A 252 -1.47 5.01 -10.81
N ALA A 253 -1.74 6.27 -11.17
CA ALA A 253 -2.74 7.09 -10.49
C ALA A 253 -4.18 6.74 -10.89
N ASN A 254 -4.39 5.96 -11.95
CA ASN A 254 -5.71 5.54 -12.42
C ASN A 254 -6.16 4.26 -11.69
N ILE A 255 -6.26 4.36 -10.36
CA ILE A 255 -6.75 3.26 -9.52
C ILE A 255 -8.21 2.95 -9.92
N PRO A 256 -8.51 1.69 -10.30
CA PRO A 256 -9.87 1.28 -10.63
C PRO A 256 -10.84 1.53 -9.47
N GLU A 257 -12.09 1.88 -9.77
CA GLU A 257 -13.14 2.06 -8.77
C GLU A 257 -13.41 0.77 -7.98
N TYR A 258 -13.33 -0.37 -8.68
CA TYR A 258 -13.50 -1.70 -8.11
C TYR A 258 -12.26 -2.56 -8.38
N LYS A 259 -11.93 -3.46 -7.44
CA LYS A 259 -10.87 -4.44 -7.63
C LYS A 259 -11.18 -5.33 -8.85
N TYR A 260 -10.13 -5.76 -9.55
CA TYR A 260 -10.30 -6.80 -10.55
C TYR A 260 -10.41 -8.16 -9.88
N GLU A 261 -11.28 -9.03 -10.39
CA GLU A 261 -11.44 -10.36 -9.80
C GLU A 261 -10.15 -11.20 -9.91
N TRP A 262 -9.83 -11.90 -8.83
CA TRP A 262 -8.80 -12.92 -8.76
C TRP A 262 -9.34 -14.13 -7.99
N ASP A 263 -9.37 -15.29 -8.65
CA ASP A 263 -9.93 -16.51 -8.09
C ASP A 263 -8.84 -17.28 -7.32
N LEU A 264 -8.85 -17.16 -5.99
CA LEU A 264 -7.92 -17.90 -5.12
C LEU A 264 -8.05 -19.42 -5.27
N SER A 265 -9.21 -19.94 -5.69
CA SER A 265 -9.39 -21.39 -5.90
C SER A 265 -8.57 -21.91 -7.08
N LYS A 266 -8.15 -21.03 -7.98
CA LYS A 266 -7.31 -21.33 -9.15
C LYS A 266 -5.87 -20.85 -8.99
N ASP A 267 -5.55 -20.17 -7.89
CA ASP A 267 -4.22 -19.66 -7.61
C ASP A 267 -3.30 -20.79 -7.17
N GLU A 268 -2.38 -21.21 -8.04
CA GLU A 268 -1.52 -22.37 -7.81
C GLU A 268 -0.73 -22.30 -6.50
N VAL A 269 -0.10 -21.14 -6.20
CA VAL A 269 0.73 -20.97 -5.00
C VAL A 269 -0.15 -20.96 -3.75
N TYR A 270 -1.28 -20.27 -3.80
CA TYR A 270 -2.22 -20.25 -2.68
C TYR A 270 -2.83 -21.64 -2.41
N GLN A 271 -3.26 -22.35 -3.46
CA GLN A 271 -3.77 -23.72 -3.35
C GLN A 271 -2.72 -24.69 -2.80
N TYR A 272 -1.46 -24.51 -3.21
CA TYR A 272 -0.34 -25.27 -2.67
C TYR A 272 -0.16 -25.05 -1.16
N LEU A 273 -0.21 -23.80 -0.71
CA LEU A 273 -0.10 -23.43 0.71
C LEU A 273 -1.23 -24.05 1.55
N VAL A 274 -2.49 -23.86 1.14
CA VAL A 274 -3.63 -24.34 1.93
C VAL A 274 -3.67 -25.87 1.97
N THR A 275 -3.32 -26.56 0.88
CA THR A 275 -3.20 -28.03 0.86
C THR A 275 -2.13 -28.51 1.84
N CYS A 276 -0.99 -27.84 1.89
CA CYS A 276 0.07 -28.17 2.85
C CYS A 276 -0.34 -27.91 4.31
N SER A 277 -1.32 -27.03 4.54
CA SER A 277 -1.85 -26.69 5.86
C SER A 277 -2.96 -27.63 6.34
N HIS A 278 -3.62 -28.37 5.44
CA HIS A 278 -4.77 -29.24 5.74
C HIS A 278 -4.43 -30.74 5.90
N HIS A 279 -3.20 -31.16 5.60
CA HIS A 279 -2.76 -32.54 5.83
C HIS A 279 -2.30 -32.79 7.28
N LEU A 280 -3.28 -32.67 8.20
CA LEU A 280 -3.24 -33.11 9.59
C LEU A 280 -4.05 -34.41 9.73
#